data_AF-A0A8T3SF74-F1
#
_entry.id   AF-A0A8T3SF74-F1
#
_cell.length_a   1.000
_cell.length_b   1.000
_cell.length_c   1.000
_cell.angle_alpha   90.00
_cell.angle_beta   90.00
_cell.angle_gamma   90.00
#
_symmetry.space_group_name_H-M   'P 1'
#
loop_
_entity.id
_entity.type
_entity.pdbx_description
1 polymer ?
#
loop_
_entity_poly.entity_id
_entity_poly.type
_entity_poly.pdbx_seq_one_letter_code
_entity_poly.pdbx_strand_id
1 'polypeptide(L)'
;MRRTVTTLLVTAGLLVGLVANTAAGERSAGGLPGDLLPDLKMAKLYGLDLVTTPRGRTQLIFGTIGWNVGEGPLEARGRRLDPSDASMQVKQRIRRSDGSWRARSTAAVMFYSGDGHDHWHIRQFMLLNLYRPGE
;
A
#
# COMPACT_ATOMS: atom_id res chain seq x y z
N MET A 1 61.66 19.60 63.91
CA MET A 1 62.26 20.40 62.81
C MET A 1 61.22 20.61 61.73
N ARG A 2 61.09 21.85 61.23
CA ARG A 2 60.21 22.25 60.13
C ARG A 2 60.63 21.56 58.81
N ARG A 3 59.67 21.21 57.94
CA ARG A 3 59.53 21.77 56.57
C ARG A 3 58.39 21.12 55.77
N THR A 4 57.85 21.98 54.90
CA THR A 4 56.64 21.98 54.07
C THR A 4 56.74 21.17 52.77
N VAL A 5 55.56 20.66 52.35
CA VAL A 5 54.95 20.64 50.99
C VAL A 5 55.69 19.93 49.85
N THR A 6 54.99 19.04 49.12
CA THR A 6 54.65 19.19 47.68
C THR A 6 53.65 18.10 47.26
N THR A 7 52.47 18.52 46.80
CA THR A 7 51.47 17.67 46.13
C THR A 7 51.91 17.44 44.68
N LEU A 8 51.87 16.19 44.21
CA LEU A 8 51.82 15.88 42.79
C LEU A 8 50.65 14.92 42.52
N LEU A 9 49.70 15.41 41.73
CA LEU A 9 48.64 14.65 41.09
C LEU A 9 49.24 13.81 39.96
N VAL A 10 48.90 12.52 39.91
CA VAL A 10 48.99 11.72 38.68
C VAL A 10 47.66 11.00 38.46
N THR A 11 47.11 11.26 37.29
CA THR A 11 45.82 10.84 36.76
C THR A 11 45.81 9.41 36.22
N ALA A 12 44.67 8.74 36.44
CA ALA A 12 43.90 7.89 35.53
C ALA A 12 44.50 6.61 34.91
N GLY A 13 43.75 5.51 35.10
CA GLY A 13 43.79 4.29 34.30
C GLY A 13 42.54 3.44 34.54
N LEU A 14 41.39 3.90 34.04
CA LEU A 14 40.11 3.17 34.12
C LEU A 14 40.09 2.07 33.04
N LEU A 15 40.31 0.81 33.43
CA LEU A 15 40.09 -0.36 32.59
C LEU A 15 38.65 -0.85 32.79
N VAL A 16 37.70 -0.33 32.00
CA VAL A 16 36.39 -0.97 31.83
C VAL A 16 36.43 -1.75 30.52
N GLY A 17 36.47 -3.08 30.64
CA GLY A 17 36.46 -4.00 29.52
C GLY A 17 35.19 -3.84 28.68
N LEU A 18 35.39 -3.55 27.40
CA LEU A 18 34.37 -3.52 26.37
C LEU A 18 33.94 -4.96 26.05
N VAL A 19 32.89 -5.46 26.68
CA VAL A 19 32.22 -6.68 26.21
C VAL A 19 31.28 -6.26 25.08
N ALA A 20 31.82 -6.17 23.87
CA ALA A 20 31.00 -6.10 22.68
C ALA A 20 30.29 -7.45 22.53
N ASN A 21 29.04 -7.53 22.99
CA ASN A 21 28.13 -8.61 22.61
C ASN A 21 27.84 -8.45 21.11
N THR A 22 28.73 -8.97 20.27
CA THR A 22 28.43 -9.26 18.88
C THR A 22 27.50 -10.47 18.86
N ALA A 23 26.23 -10.23 19.19
CA ALA A 23 25.16 -11.04 18.65
C ALA A 23 25.20 -10.84 17.14
N ALA A 24 26.05 -11.63 16.47
CA ALA A 24 25.95 -11.88 15.06
C ALA A 24 24.57 -12.49 14.86
N GLY A 25 23.59 -11.62 14.58
CA GLY A 25 22.28 -12.05 14.17
C GLY A 25 22.48 -13.02 13.03
N GLU A 26 22.07 -14.26 13.25
CA GLU A 26 22.00 -15.28 12.23
C GLU A 26 21.28 -14.64 11.05
N ARG A 27 22.01 -14.36 9.97
CA ARG A 27 21.38 -13.99 8.71
C ARG A 27 20.62 -15.24 8.29
N SER A 28 19.31 -15.25 8.53
CA SER A 28 18.42 -16.28 8.03
C SER A 28 18.77 -16.56 6.57
N ALA A 29 19.00 -17.83 6.26
CA ALA A 29 19.28 -18.30 4.92
C ALA A 29 18.30 -17.66 3.91
N GLY A 30 18.85 -17.11 2.84
CA GLY A 30 18.16 -16.21 1.90
C GLY A 30 17.02 -16.87 1.15
N GLY A 31 15.82 -16.82 1.72
CA GLY A 31 14.58 -16.94 0.96
C GLY A 31 14.36 -15.69 0.12
N LEU A 32 13.78 -15.85 -1.08
CA LEU A 32 13.35 -14.69 -1.86
C LEU A 32 12.31 -13.89 -1.04
N PRO A 33 12.39 -12.55 -1.04
CA PRO A 33 11.41 -11.72 -0.33
C PRO A 33 9.98 -12.06 -0.78
N GLY A 34 9.09 -12.26 0.19
CA GLY A 34 7.68 -12.57 -0.06
C GLY A 34 6.94 -11.34 -0.57
N ASP A 35 5.95 -11.56 -1.43
CA ASP A 35 5.06 -10.50 -1.88
C ASP A 35 4.04 -10.14 -0.79
N LEU A 36 3.86 -8.85 -0.55
CA LEU A 36 2.77 -8.30 0.25
C LEU A 36 1.66 -7.90 -0.73
N LEU A 37 0.61 -8.70 -0.79
CA LEU A 37 -0.48 -8.53 -1.76
C LEU A 37 -1.67 -7.79 -1.13
N PRO A 38 -2.39 -6.96 -1.92
CA PRO A 38 -3.67 -6.44 -1.49
C PRO A 38 -4.74 -7.55 -1.50
N ASP A 39 -5.74 -7.41 -0.64
CA ASP A 39 -6.97 -8.22 -0.64
C ASP A 39 -8.16 -7.26 -0.52
N LEU A 40 -8.94 -7.13 -1.59
CA LEU A 40 -10.06 -6.21 -1.62
C LEU A 40 -11.34 -6.90 -1.17
N LYS A 41 -12.02 -6.32 -0.18
CA LYS A 41 -13.36 -6.70 0.26
C LYS A 41 -14.32 -5.55 0.04
N MET A 42 -15.57 -5.88 -0.23
CA MET A 42 -16.66 -4.91 -0.24
C MET A 42 -17.21 -4.77 1.18
N ALA A 43 -17.31 -3.54 1.66
CA ALA A 43 -18.10 -3.24 2.85
C ALA A 43 -19.60 -3.41 2.53
N LYS A 44 -20.43 -3.45 3.58
CA LYS A 44 -21.88 -3.42 3.42
C LYS A 44 -22.29 -2.14 2.67
N LEU A 45 -23.18 -2.28 1.69
CA LEU A 45 -23.79 -1.14 1.01
C LEU A 45 -24.55 -0.28 2.03
N TYR A 46 -24.52 1.04 1.85
CA TYR A 46 -25.14 1.98 2.77
C TYR A 46 -25.86 3.09 2.01
N GLY A 47 -26.77 3.80 2.70
CA GLY A 47 -27.53 4.89 2.09
C GLY A 47 -28.36 4.46 0.88
N LEU A 48 -28.99 3.28 0.95
CA LEU A 48 -29.86 2.78 -0.12
C LEU A 48 -31.11 3.65 -0.21
N ASP A 49 -31.37 4.20 -1.39
CA ASP A 49 -32.56 5.01 -1.65
C ASP A 49 -33.04 4.85 -3.10
N LEU A 50 -34.32 5.12 -3.34
CA LEU A 50 -34.93 5.18 -4.67
C LEU A 50 -35.24 6.63 -5.01
N VAL A 51 -34.51 7.17 -5.99
CA VAL A 51 -34.68 8.55 -6.45
C VAL A 51 -35.32 8.56 -7.82
N THR A 52 -36.42 9.30 -7.99
CA THR A 52 -37.02 9.55 -9.31
C THR A 52 -36.44 10.83 -9.90
N THR A 53 -35.73 10.69 -11.02
CA THR A 53 -35.19 11.83 -11.77
C THR A 53 -36.30 12.74 -12.30
N PRO A 54 -36.02 14.02 -12.63
CA PRO A 54 -37.02 14.92 -13.22
C PRO A 54 -37.65 14.41 -14.53
N ARG A 55 -37.00 13.47 -15.22
CA ARG A 55 -37.52 12.82 -16.44
C ARG A 55 -38.28 11.52 -16.16
N GLY A 56 -38.63 11.25 -14.89
CA GLY A 56 -39.44 10.10 -14.47
C GLY A 56 -38.69 8.77 -14.31
N ARG A 57 -37.37 8.72 -14.54
CA ARG A 57 -36.56 7.49 -14.32
C ARG A 57 -36.27 7.29 -12.84
N THR A 58 -36.64 6.14 -12.28
CA THR A 58 -36.22 5.71 -10.94
C THR A 58 -34.80 5.17 -10.95
N GLN A 59 -33.98 5.57 -9.99
CA GLN A 59 -32.61 5.14 -9.80
C GLN A 59 -32.43 4.62 -8.36
N LEU A 60 -31.81 3.44 -8.24
CA LEU A 60 -31.33 2.94 -6.96
C LEU A 60 -29.97 3.59 -6.69
N ILE A 61 -29.89 4.43 -5.65
CA ILE A 61 -28.68 5.11 -5.23
C ILE A 61 -28.19 4.45 -3.94
N PHE A 62 -26.87 4.26 -3.82
CA PHE A 62 -26.23 3.71 -2.63
C PHE A 62 -24.74 4.04 -2.64
N GLY A 63 -24.16 4.07 -1.44
CA GLY A 63 -22.72 4.18 -1.25
C GLY A 63 -22.02 2.82 -1.33
N THR A 64 -20.80 2.84 -1.85
CA THR A 64 -19.91 1.67 -1.91
C THR A 64 -18.58 2.01 -1.27
N ILE A 65 -18.00 1.06 -0.54
CA ILE A 65 -16.63 1.15 -0.03
C ILE A 65 -15.94 -0.18 -0.33
N GLY A 66 -14.80 -0.10 -1.03
CA GLY A 66 -13.84 -1.19 -1.15
C GLY A 66 -12.73 -1.02 -0.12
N TRP A 67 -12.50 -2.04 0.71
CA TRP A 67 -11.43 -2.05 1.70
C TRP A 67 -10.29 -2.96 1.26
N ASN A 68 -9.07 -2.47 1.37
CA ASN A 68 -7.89 -3.32 1.30
C ASN A 68 -7.58 -3.86 2.69
N VAL A 69 -7.82 -5.16 2.90
CA VAL A 69 -7.52 -5.89 4.15
C VAL A 69 -6.29 -6.78 4.00
N GLY A 70 -5.59 -6.69 2.86
CA GLY A 70 -4.36 -7.43 2.60
C GLY A 70 -3.12 -6.80 3.22
N GLU A 71 -2.05 -7.58 3.24
CA GLU A 71 -0.75 -7.22 3.82
C GLU A 71 -0.01 -6.12 3.05
N GLY A 72 -0.37 -5.89 1.78
CA GLY A 72 0.26 -4.91 0.90
C GLY A 72 -0.70 -3.92 0.27
N PRO A 73 -0.19 -2.79 -0.25
CA PRO A 73 -1.03 -1.79 -0.90
C PRO A 73 -1.56 -2.27 -2.25
N LEU A 74 -2.73 -1.77 -2.63
CA LEU A 74 -3.17 -1.79 -4.02
C LEU A 74 -2.46 -0.66 -4.77
N GLU A 75 -1.46 -1.00 -5.59
CA GLU A 75 -0.79 -0.03 -6.46
C GLU A 75 -0.84 -0.49 -7.92
N ALA A 76 -1.46 0.33 -8.77
CA ALA A 76 -1.57 0.12 -10.20
C ALA A 76 -0.91 1.29 -10.93
N ARG A 77 -0.02 1.00 -11.89
CA ARG A 77 0.65 2.01 -12.72
C ARG A 77 0.22 1.86 -14.16
N GLY A 78 -0.55 2.84 -14.63
CA GLY A 78 -0.89 3.00 -16.04
C GLY A 78 0.26 3.62 -16.82
N ARG A 79 0.50 3.12 -18.03
CA ARG A 79 1.38 3.78 -19.01
C ARG A 79 0.78 3.67 -20.41
N ARG A 80 0.85 4.77 -21.16
CA ARG A 80 0.64 4.84 -22.61
C ARG A 80 1.86 5.50 -23.26
N LEU A 81 2.13 5.14 -24.52
CA LEU A 81 3.24 5.73 -25.27
C LEU A 81 2.80 7.01 -25.95
N ASP A 82 1.63 6.97 -26.57
CA ASP A 82 1.02 8.14 -27.19
C ASP A 82 0.03 8.77 -26.18
N PRO A 83 0.14 10.07 -25.87
CA PRO A 83 -0.82 10.75 -25.00
C PRO A 83 -2.24 10.82 -25.60
N SER A 84 -2.41 10.60 -26.91
CA SER A 84 -3.71 10.51 -27.58
C SER A 84 -4.40 9.15 -27.41
N ASP A 85 -3.68 8.11 -26.97
CA ASP A 85 -4.27 6.80 -26.69
C ASP A 85 -5.36 6.93 -25.61
N ALA A 86 -6.59 6.53 -25.91
CA ALA A 86 -7.72 6.65 -24.98
C ALA A 86 -7.57 5.80 -23.69
N SER A 87 -6.57 4.92 -23.64
CA SER A 87 -6.36 4.00 -22.54
C SER A 87 -4.90 3.74 -22.22
N MET A 88 -4.62 3.23 -21.02
CA MET A 88 -3.29 2.86 -20.57
C MET A 88 -3.21 1.38 -20.20
N GLN A 89 -2.11 0.75 -20.58
CA GLN A 89 -1.75 -0.58 -20.09
C GLN A 89 -1.32 -0.48 -18.63
N VAL A 90 -1.80 -1.40 -17.80
CA VAL A 90 -1.55 -1.38 -16.35
C VAL A 90 -0.52 -2.42 -15.96
N LYS A 91 0.41 -2.02 -15.09
CA LYS A 91 1.22 -2.95 -14.29
C LYS A 91 0.82 -2.83 -12.82
N GLN A 92 0.65 -3.95 -12.15
CA GLN A 92 0.56 -3.98 -10.70
C GLN A 92 1.96 -3.78 -10.12
N ARG A 93 2.06 -2.93 -9.10
CA ARG A 93 3.25 -2.77 -8.28
C ARG A 93 3.02 -3.50 -6.97
N ILE A 94 3.90 -4.45 -6.68
CA ILE A 94 3.80 -5.32 -5.51
C ILE A 94 4.96 -5.00 -4.59
N ARG A 95 4.63 -4.59 -3.37
CA ARG A 95 5.62 -4.40 -2.31
C ARG A 95 6.04 -5.75 -1.78
N ARG A 96 7.30 -5.90 -1.41
CA ARG A 96 7.83 -7.12 -0.82
C ARG A 96 8.22 -6.94 0.64
N SER A 97 8.37 -8.06 1.34
CA SER A 97 8.71 -8.11 2.78
C SER A 97 10.06 -7.46 3.12
N ASP A 98 10.97 -7.35 2.16
CA ASP A 98 12.26 -6.65 2.30
C ASP A 98 12.18 -5.14 1.97
N GLY A 99 10.98 -4.63 1.70
CA GLY A 99 10.75 -3.23 1.29
C GLY A 99 10.97 -2.96 -0.20
N SER A 100 11.49 -3.93 -0.97
CA SER A 100 11.62 -3.82 -2.42
C SER A 100 10.26 -3.88 -3.12
N TRP A 101 10.27 -3.65 -4.44
CA TRP A 101 9.08 -3.72 -5.27
C TRP A 101 9.31 -4.57 -6.51
N ARG A 102 8.26 -5.24 -6.98
CA ARG A 102 8.20 -5.76 -8.37
C ARG A 102 7.00 -5.25 -9.12
N ALA A 103 7.13 -5.27 -10.44
CA ALA A 103 6.03 -5.03 -11.35
C ALA A 103 5.54 -6.35 -11.94
N ARG A 104 4.22 -6.49 -12.06
CA ARG A 104 3.56 -7.59 -12.78
C ARG A 104 2.66 -6.99 -13.85
N SER A 105 2.82 -7.43 -15.10
CA SER A 105 1.90 -7.06 -16.18
C SER A 105 0.51 -7.64 -15.91
N THR A 106 -0.53 -6.88 -16.22
CA THR A 106 -1.93 -7.32 -16.09
C THR A 106 -2.67 -7.08 -17.40
N ALA A 107 -3.86 -7.67 -17.52
CA ALA A 107 -4.80 -7.35 -18.60
C ALA A 107 -5.68 -6.12 -18.27
N ALA A 108 -5.46 -5.49 -17.10
CA ALA A 108 -6.24 -4.34 -16.69
C ALA A 108 -5.89 -3.11 -17.53
N VAL A 109 -6.88 -2.25 -17.73
CA VAL A 109 -6.76 -1.05 -18.54
C VAL A 109 -7.25 0.13 -17.71
N MET A 110 -6.50 1.24 -17.75
CA MET A 110 -6.98 2.52 -17.23
C MET A 110 -7.56 3.38 -18.36
N PHE A 111 -8.65 4.09 -18.10
CA PHE A 111 -9.36 4.91 -19.09
C PHE A 111 -10.08 6.09 -18.43
N TYR A 112 -10.40 7.13 -19.21
CA TYR A 112 -11.34 8.18 -18.79
C TYR A 112 -12.78 7.72 -19.11
N SER A 113 -13.65 7.67 -18.11
CA SER A 113 -15.00 7.11 -18.20
C SER A 113 -16.03 8.07 -18.82
N GLY A 114 -15.84 9.38 -18.64
CA GLY A 114 -16.85 10.38 -19.00
C GLY A 114 -18.09 10.33 -18.10
N ASP A 115 -18.00 9.70 -16.92
CA ASP A 115 -19.12 9.53 -15.98
C ASP A 115 -19.30 10.72 -15.00
N GLY A 116 -18.55 11.81 -15.21
CA GLY A 116 -18.56 13.00 -14.37
C GLY A 116 -17.38 13.09 -13.41
N HIS A 117 -16.50 12.08 -13.35
CA HIS A 117 -15.26 12.14 -12.61
C HIS A 117 -14.08 12.59 -13.49
N ASP A 118 -13.24 13.48 -12.96
CA ASP A 118 -12.05 13.99 -13.65
C ASP A 118 -10.78 13.25 -13.21
N HIS A 119 -10.76 11.92 -13.41
CA HIS A 119 -9.58 11.10 -13.19
C HIS A 119 -9.61 9.81 -14.01
N TRP A 120 -8.48 9.11 -14.07
CA TRP A 120 -8.39 7.79 -14.68
C TRP A 120 -9.06 6.72 -13.82
N HIS A 121 -9.91 5.91 -14.43
CA HIS A 121 -10.53 4.74 -13.82
C HIS A 121 -9.76 3.48 -14.18
N ILE A 122 -9.76 2.47 -13.31
CA ILE A 122 -9.41 1.09 -13.69
C ILE A 122 -10.69 0.41 -14.18
N ARG A 123 -10.66 -0.14 -15.39
CA ARG A 123 -11.80 -0.86 -15.97
C ARG A 123 -12.21 -2.02 -15.06
N GLN A 124 -13.52 -2.12 -14.80
CA GLN A 124 -14.12 -3.20 -14.01
C GLN A 124 -13.53 -3.33 -12.59
N PHE A 125 -13.17 -2.21 -11.95
CA PHE A 125 -12.62 -2.22 -10.59
C PHE A 125 -13.61 -2.79 -9.54
N MET A 126 -14.90 -2.46 -9.68
CA MET A 126 -15.98 -3.04 -8.89
C MET A 126 -17.13 -3.38 -9.84
N LEU A 127 -17.72 -4.57 -9.69
CA LEU A 127 -18.94 -4.97 -10.39
C LEU A 127 -20.08 -5.01 -9.38
N LEU A 128 -21.17 -4.32 -9.73
CA LEU A 128 -22.40 -4.28 -8.94
C LEU A 128 -23.50 -4.89 -9.81
N ASN A 129 -24.14 -5.93 -9.29
CA ASN A 129 -25.22 -6.62 -9.98
C ASN A 129 -26.49 -6.55 -9.12
N LEU A 130 -27.62 -6.31 -9.76
CA LEU A 130 -28.95 -6.43 -9.16
C LEU A 130 -29.64 -7.63 -9.80
N TYR A 131 -30.11 -8.56 -8.97
CA TYR A 131 -30.80 -9.77 -9.39
C TYR A 131 -32.13 -9.90 -8.66
N ARG A 132 -33.06 -10.65 -9.26
CA ARG A 132 -34.28 -11.06 -8.57
C ARG A 132 -33.92 -12.18 -7.58
N PRO A 133 -34.36 -12.13 -6.31
CA PRO A 133 -34.15 -13.24 -5.40
C PRO A 133 -34.83 -14.52 -5.92
N GLY A 134 -34.10 -15.64 -5.94
CA GLY A 134 -34.64 -16.96 -6.31
C GLY A 134 -34.53 -17.35 -7.79
N GLU A 135 -33.92 -16.51 -8.62
CA GLU A 135 -33.39 -16.86 -9.96
C GLU A 135 -31.86 -16.98 -9.88
#